data_AF-A0A0Q6MIM9-F1
#
_entry.id   AF-A0A0Q6MIM9-F1
#
_cell.length_a   1.000
_cell.length_b   1.000
_cell.length_c   1.000
_cell.angle_alpha   90.00
_cell.angle_beta   90.00
_cell.angle_gamma   90.00
#
_symmetry.space_group_name_H-M   'P 1'
#
loop_
_entity.id
_entity.type
_entity.pdbx_description
1 polymer ?
#
loop_
_entity_poly.entity_id
_entity_poly.type
_entity_poly.pdbx_seq_one_letter_code
_entity_poly.pdbx_strand_id
1 'polypeptide(L)'
;MEYTLDVLLEFANRLEMRRTQENLYACVFDEYRGTIPFDVAVEISTLRLGQIIAHEKNHLHLIVGSVEAERYKPKHLGPGEWDEASIEKMIELSDQSYDIFQAVRFIAQIETNVESSTRLRAWRSGFVAGLLSEPPKDSGQSRYKNLVRDTFMVGEIKRLIKVGFNPTRNKATEPAKSACDVIAAAWRGLGNIITYDGVANVWNGRDEIPDLQSWNTLFVRT
;
A
#
# COMPACT_ATOMS: atom_id res chain seq x y z
N MET A 1 21.21 -13.97 10.32
CA MET A 1 21.04 -13.75 8.87
C MET A 1 19.84 -14.54 8.32
N GLU A 2 18.86 -14.90 9.16
CA GLU A 2 17.65 -15.65 8.75
C GLU A 2 16.44 -14.73 8.49
N TYR A 3 16.41 -13.54 9.11
CA TYR A 3 15.33 -12.55 8.94
C TYR A 3 15.09 -12.10 7.50
N THR A 4 16.11 -12.12 6.64
CA THR A 4 15.99 -11.69 5.25
C THR A 4 15.22 -12.72 4.40
N LEU A 5 15.40 -14.01 4.69
CA LEU A 5 14.79 -15.08 3.90
C LEU A 5 13.28 -15.16 4.16
N ASP A 6 12.85 -15.02 5.41
CA ASP A 6 11.43 -15.03 5.78
C ASP A 6 10.68 -13.81 5.21
N VAL A 7 11.30 -12.63 5.22
CA VAL A 7 10.74 -11.42 4.61
C VAL A 7 10.63 -11.56 3.10
N LEU A 8 11.63 -12.16 2.44
CA LEU A 8 11.61 -12.41 1.00
C LEU A 8 10.61 -13.50 0.59
N LEU A 9 10.45 -14.56 1.39
CA LEU A 9 9.42 -15.60 1.18
C LEU A 9 8.01 -15.07 1.40
N GLU A 10 7.80 -14.31 2.47
CA GLU A 10 6.55 -13.61 2.71
C GLU A 10 6.23 -12.66 1.55
N PHE A 11 7.26 -11.99 1.01
CA PHE A 11 7.12 -11.11 -0.15
C PHE A 11 6.81 -11.85 -1.46
N ALA A 12 7.49 -12.95 -1.76
CA ALA A 12 7.23 -13.78 -2.94
C ALA A 12 5.80 -14.34 -2.92
N ASN A 13 5.36 -14.83 -1.76
CA ASN A 13 3.98 -15.27 -1.54
C ASN A 13 2.97 -14.13 -1.79
N ARG A 14 3.30 -12.88 -1.43
CA ARG A 14 2.45 -11.71 -1.72
C ARG A 14 2.38 -11.40 -3.21
N LEU A 15 3.48 -11.48 -3.94
CA LEU A 15 3.49 -11.28 -5.39
C LEU A 15 2.68 -12.35 -6.11
N GLU A 16 2.79 -13.61 -5.69
CA GLU A 16 2.03 -14.72 -6.25
C GLU A 16 0.54 -14.63 -5.91
N MET A 17 0.19 -14.29 -4.66
CA MET A 17 -1.19 -13.98 -4.30
C MET A 17 -1.73 -12.80 -5.11
N ARG A 18 -0.94 -11.73 -5.31
CA ARG A 18 -1.33 -10.58 -6.15
C ARG A 18 -1.56 -10.97 -7.61
N ARG A 19 -0.69 -11.80 -8.19
CA ARG A 19 -0.81 -12.28 -9.56
C ARG A 19 -2.06 -13.14 -9.73
N THR A 20 -2.30 -14.03 -8.77
CA THR A 20 -3.53 -14.86 -8.71
C THR A 20 -4.78 -13.99 -8.60
N GLN A 21 -4.69 -12.95 -7.78
CA GLN A 21 -5.71 -11.92 -7.62
C GLN A 21 -5.93 -11.06 -8.87
N GLU A 22 -4.88 -10.70 -9.60
CA GLU A 22 -4.96 -9.96 -10.86
C GLU A 22 -5.66 -10.77 -11.93
N ASN A 23 -5.42 -12.08 -11.93
CA ASN A 23 -6.06 -13.01 -12.83
C ASN A 23 -7.52 -13.29 -12.46
N LEU A 24 -7.94 -13.15 -11.19
CA LEU A 24 -9.32 -13.41 -10.76
C LEU A 24 -10.35 -12.58 -11.56
N TYR A 25 -10.13 -11.27 -11.72
CA TYR A 25 -11.03 -10.45 -12.53
C TYR A 25 -10.98 -10.84 -14.02
N ALA A 26 -9.81 -11.19 -14.55
CA ALA A 26 -9.68 -11.60 -15.95
C ALA A 26 -10.38 -12.93 -16.23
N CYS A 27 -10.16 -13.94 -15.39
CA CYS A 27 -10.81 -15.25 -15.50
C CYS A 27 -12.34 -15.12 -15.42
N VAL A 28 -12.83 -14.34 -14.47
CA VAL A 28 -14.28 -14.11 -14.32
C VAL A 28 -14.82 -13.25 -15.47
N PHE A 29 -14.07 -12.27 -15.95
CA PHE A 29 -14.47 -11.47 -17.10
C PHE A 29 -14.67 -12.32 -18.36
N ASP A 30 -13.76 -13.28 -18.60
CA ASP A 30 -13.86 -14.23 -19.71
C ASP A 30 -15.06 -15.18 -19.53
N GLU A 31 -15.26 -15.70 -18.31
CA GLU A 31 -16.39 -16.58 -17.98
C GLU A 31 -17.74 -15.91 -18.24
N TYR A 32 -17.87 -14.63 -17.89
CA TYR A 32 -19.10 -13.85 -18.10
C TYR A 32 -19.13 -13.07 -19.42
N ARG A 33 -18.35 -13.51 -20.43
CA ARG A 33 -18.39 -12.96 -21.80
C ARG A 33 -18.22 -11.44 -21.86
N GLY A 34 -17.36 -10.90 -21.01
CA GLY A 34 -16.97 -9.50 -21.00
C GLY A 34 -17.85 -8.57 -20.15
N THR A 35 -18.72 -9.08 -19.29
CA THR A 35 -19.41 -8.26 -18.28
C THR A 35 -19.50 -8.98 -16.95
N ILE A 36 -18.99 -8.39 -15.86
CA ILE A 36 -19.04 -9.03 -14.53
C ILE A 36 -20.31 -8.58 -13.80
N PRO A 37 -21.18 -9.51 -13.34
CA PRO A 37 -22.35 -9.14 -12.54
C PRO A 37 -21.94 -8.45 -11.24
N PHE A 38 -22.77 -7.51 -10.77
CA PHE A 38 -22.46 -6.76 -9.54
C PHE A 38 -22.24 -7.64 -8.31
N ASP A 39 -23.08 -8.65 -8.10
CA ASP A 39 -22.98 -9.50 -6.90
C ASP A 39 -21.69 -10.33 -6.92
N VAL A 40 -21.26 -10.77 -8.11
CA VAL A 40 -19.96 -11.43 -8.33
C VAL A 40 -18.80 -10.46 -8.07
N ALA A 41 -18.90 -9.22 -8.55
CA ALA A 41 -17.91 -8.18 -8.26
C ALA A 41 -17.80 -7.88 -6.75
N VAL A 42 -18.92 -7.92 -6.02
CA VAL A 42 -18.96 -7.76 -4.56
C VAL A 42 -18.26 -8.94 -3.88
N GLU A 43 -18.53 -10.18 -4.28
CA GLU A 43 -17.85 -11.35 -3.70
C GLU A 43 -16.34 -11.32 -3.92
N ILE A 44 -15.89 -11.03 -5.16
CA ILE A 44 -14.46 -10.89 -5.48
C ILE A 44 -13.83 -9.77 -4.64
N SER A 45 -14.48 -8.61 -4.58
CA SER A 45 -14.00 -7.47 -3.78
C SER A 45 -13.94 -7.81 -2.29
N THR A 46 -14.93 -8.53 -1.78
CA THR A 46 -15.01 -8.97 -0.37
C THR A 46 -13.83 -9.88 -0.02
N LEU A 47 -13.57 -10.89 -0.85
CA LEU A 47 -12.45 -11.82 -0.65
C LEU A 47 -11.10 -11.07 -0.63
N ARG A 48 -10.90 -10.16 -1.58
CA ARG A 48 -9.67 -9.37 -1.70
C ARG A 48 -9.49 -8.43 -0.50
N LEU A 49 -10.53 -7.69 -0.12
CA LEU A 49 -10.53 -6.79 1.03
C LEU A 49 -10.30 -7.55 2.34
N GLY A 50 -10.90 -8.73 2.51
CA GLY A 50 -10.70 -9.57 3.70
C GLY A 50 -9.23 -9.97 3.89
N GLN A 51 -8.55 -10.35 2.82
CA GLN A 51 -7.12 -10.66 2.85
C GLN A 51 -6.29 -9.43 3.24
N ILE A 52 -6.60 -8.27 2.67
CA ILE A 52 -5.91 -7.01 2.96
C ILE A 52 -6.01 -6.63 4.44
N ILE A 53 -7.22 -6.67 5.01
CA ILE A 53 -7.47 -6.32 6.42
C ILE A 53 -6.67 -7.24 7.35
N ALA A 54 -6.58 -8.53 7.03
CA ALA A 54 -5.79 -9.48 7.81
C ALA A 54 -4.29 -9.13 7.80
N HIS A 55 -3.78 -8.57 6.69
CA HIS A 55 -2.37 -8.20 6.55
C HIS A 55 -2.04 -6.78 7.05
N GLU A 56 -2.95 -5.81 6.97
CA GLU A 56 -2.71 -4.40 7.32
C GLU A 56 -2.17 -4.20 8.74
N LYS A 57 -2.66 -5.01 9.71
CA LYS A 57 -2.25 -4.91 11.11
C LYS A 57 -0.75 -5.12 11.34
N ASN A 58 -0.09 -5.90 10.49
CA ASN A 58 1.31 -6.29 10.70
C ASN A 58 2.31 -5.38 9.98
N HIS A 59 1.86 -4.57 9.01
CA HIS A 59 2.78 -3.87 8.07
C HIS A 59 2.57 -2.36 7.98
N LEU A 60 1.74 -1.76 8.83
CA LEU A 60 1.52 -0.31 8.81
C LEU A 60 2.84 0.48 8.92
N HIS A 61 3.80 0.00 9.71
CA HIS A 61 5.10 0.66 9.86
C HIS A 61 5.91 0.66 8.55
N LEU A 62 5.86 -0.43 7.77
CA LEU A 62 6.47 -0.48 6.44
C LEU A 62 5.80 0.51 5.50
N ILE A 63 4.47 0.64 5.57
CA ILE A 63 3.66 1.53 4.72
C ILE A 63 3.79 3.02 5.13
N VAL A 64 4.16 3.30 6.38
CA VAL A 64 4.54 4.65 6.79
C VAL A 64 5.93 4.96 6.26
N GLY A 65 6.90 4.10 6.57
CA GLY A 65 8.30 4.33 6.21
C GLY A 65 8.50 4.49 4.70
N SER A 66 7.81 3.68 3.93
CA SER A 66 7.72 3.77 2.50
C SER A 66 7.33 5.12 1.92
N VAL A 67 6.23 5.69 2.43
CA VAL A 67 5.65 6.91 1.87
C VAL A 67 6.48 8.09 2.32
N GLU A 68 6.99 8.04 3.54
CA GLU A 68 7.91 9.04 4.04
C GLU A 68 9.22 9.04 3.28
N ALA A 69 9.82 7.87 3.03
CA ALA A 69 11.05 7.76 2.26
C ALA A 69 10.93 8.51 0.92
N GLU A 70 9.88 8.24 0.13
CA GLU A 70 9.68 8.85 -1.19
C GLU A 70 9.63 10.39 -1.17
N ARG A 71 9.28 11.02 -0.04
CA ARG A 71 9.29 12.48 0.09
C ARG A 71 10.68 13.08 0.15
N TYR A 72 11.65 12.31 0.62
CA TYR A 72 13.05 12.70 0.71
C TYR A 72 13.86 12.27 -0.51
N LYS A 73 13.23 11.52 -1.43
CA LYS A 73 13.87 11.06 -2.65
C LYS A 73 14.08 12.20 -3.65
N PRO A 74 15.28 12.38 -4.20
CA PRO A 74 15.51 13.30 -5.30
C PRO A 74 14.72 12.88 -6.55
N LYS A 75 14.00 13.82 -7.15
CA LYS A 75 13.11 13.56 -8.31
C LYS A 75 13.82 13.04 -9.57
N HIS A 76 15.14 13.19 -9.65
CA HIS A 76 15.93 12.79 -10.80
C HIS A 76 16.43 11.34 -10.72
N LEU A 77 16.26 10.67 -9.58
CA LEU A 77 16.67 9.28 -9.38
C LEU A 77 15.58 8.31 -9.83
N GLY A 78 16.01 7.16 -10.36
CA GLY A 78 15.12 6.08 -10.77
C GLY A 78 14.42 5.42 -9.58
N PRO A 79 13.37 4.61 -9.82
CA PRO A 79 12.75 3.79 -8.77
C PRO A 79 13.79 2.91 -8.07
N GLY A 80 13.80 2.91 -6.74
CA GLY A 80 14.80 2.16 -5.95
C GLY A 80 16.17 2.78 -5.80
N GLU A 81 16.45 3.90 -6.46
CA GLU A 81 17.72 4.60 -6.29
C GLU A 81 17.62 5.67 -5.21
N TRP A 82 18.65 5.72 -4.35
CA TRP A 82 18.81 6.71 -3.29
C TRP A 82 20.21 7.32 -3.37
N ASP A 83 20.29 8.64 -3.18
CA ASP A 83 21.60 9.28 -2.97
C ASP A 83 21.95 9.31 -1.48
N GLU A 84 23.25 9.39 -1.21
CA GLU A 84 23.77 9.40 0.16
C GLU A 84 23.25 10.61 0.94
N ALA A 85 23.14 11.78 0.30
CA ALA A 85 22.75 13.02 0.96
C ALA A 85 21.30 12.95 1.51
N SER A 86 20.38 12.37 0.76
CA SER A 86 19.00 12.15 1.19
C SER A 86 18.93 11.12 2.32
N ILE A 87 19.72 10.04 2.25
CA ILE A 87 19.80 9.02 3.31
C ILE A 87 20.34 9.65 4.60
N GLU A 88 21.45 10.38 4.53
CA GLU A 88 22.07 11.04 5.67
C GLU A 88 21.11 12.01 6.34
N LYS A 89 20.41 12.83 5.54
CA LYS A 89 19.40 13.76 6.04
C LYS A 89 18.26 13.03 6.76
N MET A 90 17.79 11.91 6.23
CA MET A 90 16.74 11.12 6.90
C MET A 90 17.26 10.52 8.21
N ILE A 91 18.49 10.01 8.25
CA ILE A 91 19.12 9.50 9.47
C ILE A 91 19.19 10.60 10.54
N GLU A 92 19.63 11.81 10.19
CA GLU A 92 19.73 12.94 11.12
C GLU A 92 18.36 13.36 11.71
N LEU A 93 17.30 13.24 10.93
CA LEU A 93 15.94 13.57 11.37
C LEU A 93 15.23 12.40 12.07
N SER A 94 15.76 11.18 11.93
CA SER A 94 15.10 9.96 12.42
C SER A 94 14.97 9.89 13.94
N ASP A 95 15.86 10.53 14.69
CA ASP A 95 15.80 10.56 16.16
C ASP A 95 14.64 11.41 16.69
N GLN A 96 14.07 12.27 15.85
CA GLN A 96 13.05 13.25 16.24
C GLN A 96 11.65 12.92 15.69
N SER A 97 11.54 11.96 14.77
CA SER A 97 10.29 11.67 14.08
C SER A 97 10.10 10.17 13.88
N TYR A 98 9.03 9.62 14.45
CA TYR A 98 8.64 8.22 14.26
C TYR A 98 8.47 7.86 12.77
N ASP A 99 7.86 8.75 12.00
CA ASP A 99 7.57 8.57 10.58
C ASP A 99 8.87 8.48 9.76
N ILE A 100 9.85 9.35 10.04
CA ILE A 100 11.18 9.33 9.39
C ILE A 100 12.00 8.13 9.88
N PHE A 101 11.89 7.75 11.16
CA PHE A 101 12.51 6.54 11.68
C PHE A 101 12.04 5.30 10.91
N GLN A 102 10.74 5.18 10.63
CA GLN A 102 10.23 4.10 9.78
C GLN A 102 10.78 4.20 8.35
N ALA A 103 11.01 5.40 7.81
CA ALA A 103 11.56 5.59 6.47
C ALA A 103 13.00 5.08 6.37
N VAL A 104 13.85 5.41 7.34
CA VAL A 104 15.23 4.89 7.39
C VAL A 104 15.22 3.38 7.59
N ARG A 105 14.35 2.87 8.48
CA ARG A 105 14.15 1.42 8.67
C ARG A 105 13.77 0.73 7.37
N PHE A 106 12.85 1.31 6.62
CA PHE A 106 12.39 0.81 5.33
C PHE A 106 13.54 0.74 4.33
N ILE A 107 14.27 1.85 4.12
CA ILE A 107 15.42 1.91 3.20
C ILE A 107 16.48 0.89 3.61
N ALA A 108 16.83 0.80 4.89
CA ALA A 108 17.81 -0.16 5.40
C ALA A 108 17.43 -1.64 5.17
N GLN A 109 16.15 -1.93 4.95
CA GLN A 109 15.64 -3.27 4.63
C GLN A 109 15.66 -3.57 3.13
N ILE A 110 15.37 -2.58 2.28
CA ILE A 110 15.19 -2.78 0.84
C ILE A 110 16.42 -2.46 0.00
N GLU A 111 17.30 -1.59 0.51
CA GLU A 111 18.47 -1.14 -0.22
C GLU A 111 19.47 -2.29 -0.31
N THR A 112 19.68 -2.80 -1.54
CA THR A 112 20.62 -3.89 -1.79
C THR A 112 22.06 -3.42 -1.68
N ASN A 113 22.30 -2.12 -1.89
CA ASN A 113 23.60 -1.48 -1.70
C ASN A 113 23.71 -0.76 -0.35
N VAL A 114 23.11 -1.25 0.74
CA VAL A 114 23.37 -0.69 2.10
C VAL A 114 24.88 -0.63 2.39
N GLU A 115 25.67 -1.47 1.72
CA GLU A 115 27.12 -1.43 1.80
C GLU A 115 27.78 -0.19 1.16
N SER A 116 27.15 0.52 0.23
CA SER A 116 27.73 1.76 -0.30
C SER A 116 27.58 2.94 0.68
N SER A 117 26.54 2.94 1.52
CA SER A 117 26.32 3.97 2.54
C SER A 117 26.90 3.57 3.90
N THR A 118 27.98 4.22 4.31
CA THR A 118 28.60 3.97 5.63
C THR A 118 27.65 4.34 6.77
N ARG A 119 26.89 5.44 6.63
CA ARG A 119 25.95 5.90 7.65
C ARG A 119 24.73 4.99 7.76
N LEU A 120 24.14 4.56 6.64
CA LEU A 120 23.00 3.62 6.67
C LEU A 120 23.41 2.28 7.28
N ARG A 121 24.62 1.79 6.99
CA ARG A 121 25.16 0.56 7.58
C ARG A 121 25.33 0.69 9.10
N ALA A 122 25.91 1.80 9.57
CA ALA A 122 26.06 2.07 10.99
C ALA A 122 24.70 2.16 11.69
N TRP A 123 23.75 2.90 11.10
CA TRP A 123 22.38 3.01 11.60
C TRP A 123 21.70 1.63 11.69
N ARG A 124 21.74 0.83 10.62
CA ARG A 124 21.16 -0.53 10.59
C ARG A 124 21.76 -1.43 11.66
N SER A 125 23.08 -1.37 11.85
CA SER A 125 23.76 -2.15 12.88
C SER A 125 23.32 -1.74 14.28
N GLY A 126 23.21 -0.43 14.53
CA GLY A 126 22.69 0.10 15.79
C GLY A 126 21.23 -0.32 16.05
N PHE A 127 20.38 -0.27 15.03
CA PHE A 127 18.99 -0.73 15.12
C PHE A 127 18.89 -2.21 15.48
N VAL A 128 19.61 -3.08 14.75
CA VAL A 128 19.61 -4.54 14.99
C VAL A 128 20.17 -4.89 16.36
N ALA A 129 21.17 -4.14 16.84
CA ALA A 129 21.74 -4.31 18.17
C ALA A 129 20.85 -3.74 19.30
N GLY A 130 19.72 -3.11 18.99
CA GLY A 130 18.85 -2.46 19.98
C GLY A 130 19.45 -1.21 20.62
N LEU A 131 20.44 -0.59 19.95
CA LEU A 131 21.12 0.62 20.43
C LEU A 131 20.39 1.90 20.03
N LEU A 132 19.51 1.83 19.02
CA LEU A 132 18.68 2.95 18.60
C LEU A 132 17.32 2.86 19.28
N SER A 133 16.88 3.96 19.87
CA SER A 133 15.54 4.07 20.46
C SER A 133 14.58 4.62 19.41
N GLU A 134 13.49 3.90 19.18
CA GLU A 134 12.41 4.36 18.32
C GLU A 134 11.75 5.60 18.95
N PRO A 135 11.62 6.73 18.23
CA PRO A 135 10.93 7.90 18.74
C PRO A 135 9.46 7.58 19.05
N PRO A 136 8.85 8.27 20.03
CA PRO A 136 7.43 8.09 20.29
C PRO A 136 6.62 8.48 19.05
N LYS A 137 5.58 7.70 18.76
CA LYS A 137 4.60 8.05 17.75
C LYS A 137 3.85 9.31 18.19
N ASP A 138 3.73 10.29 17.30
CA ASP A 138 3.00 11.53 17.57
C ASP A 138 1.60 11.26 18.11
N SER A 139 1.20 12.00 19.14
CA SER A 139 -0.14 11.91 19.72
C SER A 139 -1.15 12.54 18.75
N GLY A 140 -1.97 11.70 18.10
CA GLY A 140 -3.01 12.16 17.18
C GLY A 140 -3.46 11.06 16.21
N GLN A 141 -4.44 11.37 15.35
CA GLN A 141 -4.68 10.51 14.20
C GLN A 141 -3.52 10.69 13.23
N SER A 142 -2.71 9.64 13.07
CA SER A 142 -1.67 9.61 12.04
C SER A 142 -2.29 9.91 10.68
N ARG A 143 -1.63 10.76 9.89
CA ARG A 143 -1.95 11.00 8.47
C ARG A 143 -2.03 9.71 7.65
N TYR A 144 -1.38 8.64 8.12
CA TYR A 144 -1.34 7.33 7.47
C TYR A 144 -2.34 6.33 8.02
N LYS A 145 -3.16 6.71 9.00
CA LYS A 145 -4.12 5.80 9.66
C LYS A 145 -5.04 5.08 8.68
N ASN A 146 -5.46 5.77 7.62
CA ASN A 146 -6.36 5.22 6.60
C ASN A 146 -5.66 4.95 5.26
N LEU A 147 -4.35 5.22 5.15
CA LEU A 147 -3.65 5.21 3.87
C LEU A 147 -3.75 3.85 3.17
N VAL A 148 -3.55 2.76 3.91
CA VAL A 148 -3.60 1.39 3.37
C VAL A 148 -4.99 1.12 2.83
N ARG A 149 -6.01 1.24 3.69
CA ARG A 149 -7.42 1.12 3.34
C ARG A 149 -7.78 1.93 2.09
N ASP A 150 -7.44 3.21 2.07
CA ASP A 150 -7.82 4.15 1.02
C ASP A 150 -7.12 3.81 -0.30
N THR A 151 -5.84 3.43 -0.25
CA THR A 151 -5.10 2.96 -1.42
C THR A 151 -5.71 1.69 -2.01
N PHE A 152 -6.13 0.75 -1.16
CA PHE A 152 -6.79 -0.47 -1.62
C PHE A 152 -8.15 -0.19 -2.23
N MET A 153 -8.95 0.71 -1.64
CA MET A 153 -10.21 1.15 -2.24
C MET A 153 -9.99 1.72 -3.65
N VAL A 154 -9.02 2.64 -3.79
CA VAL A 154 -8.69 3.22 -5.10
C VAL A 154 -8.21 2.16 -6.09
N GLY A 155 -7.34 1.25 -5.64
CA GLY A 155 -6.84 0.15 -6.46
C GLY A 155 -7.96 -0.76 -6.95
N GLU A 156 -8.91 -1.11 -6.09
CA GLU A 156 -10.04 -1.97 -6.42
C GLU A 156 -11.04 -1.26 -7.34
N ILE A 157 -11.33 0.02 -7.10
CA ILE A 157 -12.16 0.82 -8.01
C ILE A 157 -11.53 0.89 -9.40
N LYS A 158 -10.20 1.11 -9.50
CA LYS A 158 -9.47 1.07 -10.79
C LYS A 158 -9.64 -0.29 -11.50
N ARG A 159 -9.68 -1.41 -10.77
CA ARG A 159 -9.92 -2.74 -11.35
C ARG A 159 -11.36 -2.89 -11.84
N LEU A 160 -12.34 -2.48 -11.05
CA LEU A 160 -13.75 -2.51 -11.41
C LEU A 160 -14.04 -1.66 -12.66
N ILE A 161 -13.37 -0.51 -12.82
CA ILE A 161 -13.46 0.31 -14.03
C ILE A 161 -12.98 -0.45 -15.27
N LYS A 162 -11.86 -1.20 -15.15
CA LYS A 162 -11.33 -2.00 -16.27
C LYS A 162 -12.29 -3.08 -16.77
N VAL A 163 -13.20 -3.54 -15.91
CA VAL A 163 -14.22 -4.56 -16.24
C VAL A 163 -15.61 -3.95 -16.48
N GLY A 164 -15.70 -2.63 -16.66
CA GLY A 164 -16.89 -1.95 -17.16
C GLY A 164 -17.76 -1.22 -16.12
N PHE A 165 -17.37 -1.19 -14.84
CA PHE A 165 -18.11 -0.41 -13.85
C PHE A 165 -17.79 1.08 -13.94
N ASN A 166 -18.81 1.93 -13.79
CA ASN A 166 -18.59 3.35 -13.55
C ASN A 166 -17.99 3.57 -12.15
N PRO A 167 -17.07 4.52 -11.97
CA PRO A 167 -16.44 4.77 -10.67
C PRO A 167 -17.46 5.12 -9.59
N THR A 168 -18.37 6.05 -9.91
CA THR A 168 -19.41 6.57 -9.01
C THR A 168 -20.79 6.40 -9.64
N ARG A 169 -21.84 6.51 -8.82
CA ARG A 169 -23.23 6.51 -9.30
C ARG A 169 -23.50 7.72 -10.18
N ASN A 170 -24.32 7.52 -11.21
CA ASN A 170 -25.00 8.62 -11.84
C ASN A 170 -26.19 9.04 -10.97
N LYS A 171 -26.17 10.28 -10.44
CA LYS A 171 -27.23 10.83 -9.58
C LYS A 171 -28.60 10.89 -10.27
N ALA A 172 -28.64 10.93 -11.60
CA ALA A 172 -29.88 11.01 -12.38
C ALA A 172 -30.56 9.64 -12.57
N THR A 173 -29.85 8.54 -12.34
CA THR A 173 -30.34 7.18 -12.59
C THR A 173 -30.02 6.31 -11.38
N GLU A 174 -30.79 6.47 -10.29
CA GLU A 174 -30.75 5.52 -9.18
C GLU A 174 -31.75 4.37 -9.42
N PRO A 175 -31.41 3.11 -9.05
CA PRO A 175 -30.15 2.65 -8.48
C PRO A 175 -29.18 2.13 -9.55
N ALA A 176 -28.24 2.97 -10.02
CA ALA A 176 -27.08 2.49 -10.75
C ALA A 176 -26.06 1.87 -9.79
N LYS A 177 -25.68 0.63 -10.05
CA LYS A 177 -24.66 -0.13 -9.30
C LYS A 177 -23.25 0.29 -9.78
N SER A 178 -22.58 1.17 -9.05
CA SER A 178 -21.22 1.68 -9.39
C SER A 178 -20.10 0.88 -8.73
N ALA A 179 -18.84 1.14 -9.10
CA ALA A 179 -17.68 0.56 -8.42
C ALA A 179 -17.63 0.95 -6.94
N CYS A 180 -17.93 2.21 -6.59
CA CYS A 180 -18.03 2.61 -5.18
C CYS A 180 -19.13 1.82 -4.42
N ASP A 181 -20.22 1.42 -5.08
CA ASP A 181 -21.24 0.56 -4.48
C ASP A 181 -20.75 -0.85 -4.23
N VAL A 182 -19.98 -1.42 -5.18
CA VAL A 182 -19.36 -2.73 -5.02
C VAL A 182 -18.47 -2.72 -3.77
N ILE A 183 -17.61 -1.71 -3.63
CA ILE A 183 -16.71 -1.57 -2.48
C ILE A 183 -17.47 -1.38 -1.18
N ALA A 184 -18.47 -0.49 -1.14
CA ALA A 184 -19.27 -0.27 0.06
C ALA A 184 -20.02 -1.54 0.50
N ALA A 185 -20.56 -2.31 -0.46
CA ALA A 185 -21.19 -3.60 -0.19
C ALA A 185 -20.17 -4.64 0.32
N ALA A 186 -18.98 -4.69 -0.28
CA ALA A 186 -17.94 -5.62 0.13
C ALA A 186 -17.42 -5.35 1.55
N TRP A 187 -17.18 -4.08 1.92
CA TRP A 187 -16.82 -3.71 3.30
C TRP A 187 -17.92 -4.06 4.30
N ARG A 188 -19.18 -3.86 3.93
CA ARG A 188 -20.32 -4.28 4.74
C ARG A 188 -20.34 -5.79 4.96
N GLY A 189 -20.03 -6.58 3.92
CA GLY A 189 -19.88 -8.04 4.01
C GLY A 189 -18.80 -8.47 5.00
N LEU A 190 -17.77 -7.64 5.20
CA LEU A 190 -16.70 -7.85 6.17
C LEU A 190 -17.01 -7.28 7.56
N GLY A 191 -18.25 -6.86 7.83
CA GLY A 191 -18.66 -6.27 9.11
C GLY A 191 -18.17 -4.84 9.35
N ASN A 192 -17.62 -4.18 8.33
CA ASN A 192 -17.17 -2.79 8.43
C ASN A 192 -18.21 -1.84 7.85
N ILE A 193 -18.54 -0.80 8.60
CA ILE A 193 -19.55 0.19 8.20
C ILE A 193 -18.87 1.31 7.43
N ILE A 194 -18.57 1.06 6.15
CA ILE A 194 -18.13 2.10 5.21
C ILE A 194 -19.30 2.41 4.27
N THR A 195 -19.71 3.68 4.25
CA THR A 195 -20.81 4.13 3.40
C THR A 195 -20.33 4.36 1.97
N TYR A 196 -21.26 4.36 1.02
CA TYR A 196 -20.99 4.79 -0.35
C TYR A 196 -20.30 6.15 -0.39
N ASP A 197 -20.80 7.15 0.36
CA ASP A 197 -20.21 8.49 0.40
C ASP A 197 -18.77 8.48 0.92
N GLY A 198 -18.48 7.62 1.91
CA GLY A 198 -17.12 7.43 2.40
C GLY A 198 -16.18 6.91 1.31
N VAL A 199 -16.61 5.90 0.55
CA VAL A 199 -15.83 5.37 -0.59
C VAL A 199 -15.70 6.42 -1.70
N ALA A 200 -16.77 7.13 -2.04
CA ALA A 200 -16.76 8.15 -3.07
C ALA A 200 -15.83 9.32 -2.71
N ASN A 201 -15.78 9.71 -1.44
CA ASN A 201 -14.84 10.73 -0.96
C ASN A 201 -13.39 10.28 -1.13
N VAL A 202 -13.06 9.03 -0.76
CA VAL A 202 -11.73 8.45 -1.00
C VAL A 202 -11.40 8.45 -2.49
N TRP A 203 -12.34 8.04 -3.34
CA TRP A 203 -12.16 8.07 -4.79
C TRP A 203 -11.92 9.48 -5.34
N ASN A 204 -12.63 10.48 -4.83
CA ASN A 204 -12.48 11.86 -5.26
C ASN A 204 -11.12 12.45 -4.84
N GLY A 205 -10.61 12.07 -3.67
CA GLY A 205 -9.28 12.44 -3.16
C GLY A 205 -8.13 11.55 -3.64
N ARG A 206 -8.36 10.64 -4.60
CA ARG A 206 -7.38 9.62 -5.01
C ARG A 206 -6.04 10.17 -5.51
N ASP A 207 -6.01 11.39 -6.02
CA ASP A 207 -4.80 12.01 -6.56
C ASP A 207 -3.85 12.48 -5.43
N GLU A 208 -4.37 12.59 -4.20
CA GLU A 208 -3.59 12.90 -3.00
C GLU A 208 -3.05 11.63 -2.32
N ILE A 209 -3.54 10.45 -2.71
CA ILE A 209 -3.09 9.17 -2.17
C ILE A 209 -1.78 8.80 -2.87
N PRO A 210 -0.66 8.64 -2.12
CA PRO A 210 0.60 8.17 -2.66
C PRO A 210 0.39 6.94 -3.53
N ASP A 211 0.91 6.96 -4.76
CA ASP A 211 0.73 5.84 -5.67
C ASP A 211 1.50 4.63 -5.15
N LEU A 212 0.80 3.73 -4.43
CA LEU A 212 1.40 2.49 -3.97
C LEU A 212 1.65 1.49 -5.10
N GLN A 213 1.40 1.82 -6.38
CA GLN A 213 1.73 0.96 -7.52
C GLN A 213 3.20 1.08 -7.95
N SER A 214 3.86 2.23 -7.74
CA SER A 214 5.31 2.39 -7.97
C SER A 214 6.15 1.45 -7.08
N TRP A 215 5.54 0.94 -6.01
CA TRP A 215 6.08 -0.01 -5.06
C TRP A 215 6.36 -1.35 -5.72
N ASN A 216 5.52 -1.79 -6.66
CA ASN A 216 5.78 -3.01 -7.43
C ASN A 216 7.13 -2.96 -8.16
N THR A 217 7.52 -1.79 -8.66
CA THR A 217 8.78 -1.60 -9.39
C THR A 217 10.00 -1.64 -8.47
N LEU A 218 9.85 -1.21 -7.21
CA LEU A 218 10.91 -1.21 -6.20
C LEU A 218 11.28 -2.62 -5.75
N PHE A 219 10.30 -3.51 -5.60
CA PHE A 219 10.53 -4.85 -5.04
C PHE A 219 10.64 -5.99 -6.07
N VAL A 220 10.27 -5.77 -7.34
CA VAL A 220 10.44 -6.78 -8.41
C VAL A 220 11.87 -6.78 -8.96
N ARG A 221 12.70 -5.78 -8.61
CA ARG A 221 14.11 -5.65 -9.07
C ARG A 221 15.16 -6.07 -8.03
N THR A 222 14.75 -6.39 -6.80
CA THR A 222 15.59 -6.96 -5.74
C THR A 222 15.37 -8.46 -5.66
#